data_AF-A0A7C0TV64-F1
#
_entry.id   AF-A0A7C0TV64-F1
#
_cell.length_a   1.000
_cell.length_b   1.000
_cell.length_c   1.000
_cell.angle_alpha   90.00
_cell.angle_beta   90.00
_cell.angle_gamma   90.00
#
_symmetry.space_group_name_H-M   'P 1'
#
loop_
_entity.id
_entity.type
_entity.pdbx_description
1 polymer ?
#
loop_
_entity_poly.entity_id
_entity_poly.type
_entity_poly.pdbx_seq_one_letter_code
_entity_poly.pdbx_strand_id
1 'polypeptide(L)'
;LEQAAHVFETQIYTPTRQTFGSEWTPGVDNDPHIHILYATGLGKNTLGYTSSDNEFPHTQQPYSNEAEMITVHMDAVEIGSPRYFALLAAQFQRLIQWAGDRNEEQWIKDGLSALAIRQAGFDPYTLLPPENIGGERVDSVPPLTTDLISAYQFLTYFHHHFDDQGVQALVIHPLNGRSGFEAVLAGLRSDLTFDDLFADWLVSRYREIGSASAFRPPSNEYPMVIQASVSQWGADWVSLPASRDLHVRFSGAITAPLPGIPAHSGQYAWWSGRADNSRVTLTRWFDLTTISTTRPITLTYWTWYALEAGYDYATVEVSSDDGETWNILPTILGSDEDPYGNNPGWGYTGYSHPQSGWVSDTVDLSAYGGKRIGVRFAYWTDSAHTEAGWLLDDIALPAIGYNNDVEGGTDGWEAAGFVRSDGSIPQHYLVLRVLPTVEGEPGDESLDVERMAIGEGNQAEWDIPVSIQNEGRQEVVLLIAAIVATTAPLTGQPAPYRLELDVAR
;
A
#
# COMPACT_ATOMS: atom_id res chain seq x y z
N LEU A 1 21.95 -1.03 30.69
CA LEU A 1 20.72 -1.85 30.56
C LEU A 1 19.60 -1.31 31.43
N GLU A 2 19.74 -1.22 32.76
CA GLU A 2 18.69 -0.67 33.65
C GLU A 2 18.18 0.72 33.22
N GLN A 3 19.08 1.64 32.90
CA GLN A 3 18.68 2.96 32.39
C GLN A 3 17.91 2.87 31.06
N ALA A 4 18.30 1.95 30.18
CA ALA A 4 17.62 1.76 28.89
C ALA A 4 16.23 1.16 29.08
N ALA A 5 16.07 0.20 30.01
CA ALA A 5 14.77 -0.35 30.39
C ALA A 5 13.86 0.72 30.98
N HIS A 6 14.38 1.57 31.88
CA HIS A 6 13.62 2.67 32.46
C HIS A 6 13.12 3.67 31.39
N VAL A 7 13.98 4.01 30.41
CA VAL A 7 13.56 4.87 29.28
C VAL A 7 12.53 4.16 28.42
N PHE A 8 12.69 2.87 28.15
CA PHE A 8 11.69 2.10 27.40
C PHE A 8 10.32 2.14 28.10
N GLU A 9 10.24 1.81 29.38
CA GLU A 9 8.98 1.79 30.14
C GLU A 9 8.30 3.17 30.20
N THR A 10 9.08 4.22 30.41
CA THR A 10 8.55 5.57 30.70
C THR A 10 8.33 6.44 29.46
N GLN A 11 9.15 6.30 28.42
CA GLN A 11 9.11 7.14 27.22
C GLN A 11 8.62 6.40 25.97
N ILE A 12 8.70 5.07 25.94
CA ILE A 12 8.30 4.28 24.75
C ILE A 12 7.02 3.51 25.03
N TYR A 13 7.04 2.58 25.98
CA TYR A 13 5.94 1.65 26.25
C TYR A 13 4.62 2.38 26.50
N THR A 14 4.61 3.31 27.46
CA THR A 14 3.38 4.02 27.84
C THR A 14 2.86 4.96 26.73
N PRO A 15 3.69 5.86 26.14
CA PRO A 15 3.20 6.78 25.10
C PRO A 15 2.78 6.07 23.81
N THR A 16 3.51 5.02 23.40
CA THR A 16 3.13 4.23 22.23
C THR A 16 1.81 3.50 22.48
N ARG A 17 1.60 2.89 23.65
CA ARG A 17 0.30 2.26 23.93
C ARG A 17 -0.86 3.26 23.97
N GLN A 18 -0.60 4.44 24.52
CA GLN A 18 -1.61 5.51 24.52
C GLN A 18 -2.02 5.90 23.10
N THR A 19 -1.08 5.97 22.15
CA THR A 19 -1.35 6.48 20.80
C THR A 19 -1.87 5.40 19.85
N PHE A 20 -1.36 4.17 19.97
CA PHE A 20 -1.59 3.11 18.97
C PHE A 20 -2.42 1.93 19.50
N GLY A 21 -2.64 1.82 20.81
CA GLY A 21 -3.38 0.71 21.41
C GLY A 21 -2.47 -0.25 22.16
N SER A 22 -2.64 -1.56 21.97
CA SER A 22 -1.89 -2.56 22.73
C SER A 22 -1.36 -3.64 21.81
N GLU A 23 -0.14 -4.08 22.12
CA GLU A 23 0.43 -5.33 21.67
C GLU A 23 -0.42 -6.51 22.17
N TRP A 24 -0.16 -7.68 21.62
CA TRP A 24 -0.73 -8.90 22.17
C TRP A 24 -0.14 -9.10 23.56
N THR A 25 -0.98 -8.99 24.58
CA THR A 25 -0.58 -9.22 25.97
C THR A 25 -1.68 -10.03 26.65
N PRO A 26 -1.36 -11.19 27.26
CA PRO A 26 -0.03 -11.69 27.59
C PRO A 26 0.62 -12.55 26.48
N GLY A 27 0.30 -12.34 25.21
CA GLY A 27 0.97 -13.04 24.12
C GLY A 27 0.66 -14.53 23.97
N VAL A 28 1.43 -15.19 23.10
CA VAL A 28 1.28 -16.61 22.76
C VAL A 28 1.80 -17.56 23.85
N ASP A 29 2.82 -17.16 24.61
CA ASP A 29 3.37 -17.89 25.76
C ASP A 29 2.67 -17.56 27.09
N ASN A 30 1.71 -16.63 27.08
CA ASN A 30 1.02 -16.12 28.26
C ASN A 30 1.96 -15.40 29.26
N ASP A 31 3.02 -14.76 28.75
CA ASP A 31 3.88 -13.80 29.45
C ASP A 31 3.61 -12.35 28.99
N PRO A 32 3.24 -11.41 29.89
CA PRO A 32 3.02 -10.02 29.50
C PRO A 32 4.30 -9.19 29.24
N HIS A 33 5.50 -9.78 29.33
CA HIS A 33 6.74 -9.03 29.14
C HIS A 33 7.16 -8.93 27.67
N ILE A 34 7.72 -7.77 27.31
CA ILE A 34 8.41 -7.60 26.02
C ILE A 34 9.86 -8.05 26.15
N HIS A 35 10.29 -8.93 25.25
CA HIS A 35 11.64 -9.46 25.22
C HIS A 35 12.53 -8.61 24.30
N ILE A 36 13.62 -8.04 24.83
CA ILE A 36 14.63 -7.34 24.01
C ILE A 36 15.87 -8.23 23.90
N LEU A 37 16.10 -8.80 22.71
CA LEU A 37 17.27 -9.61 22.41
C LEU A 37 18.38 -8.76 21.80
N TYR A 38 19.56 -8.82 22.40
CA TYR A 38 20.77 -8.23 21.86
C TYR A 38 21.57 -9.31 21.12
N ALA A 39 21.73 -9.15 19.81
CA ALA A 39 22.46 -10.10 18.97
C ALA A 39 23.49 -9.41 18.06
N THR A 40 24.54 -10.14 17.69
CA THR A 40 25.58 -9.71 16.75
C THR A 40 25.51 -10.56 15.47
N GLY A 41 26.12 -10.09 14.39
CA GLY A 41 26.20 -10.85 13.14
C GLY A 41 24.87 -11.00 12.38
N LEU A 42 23.94 -10.05 12.52
CA LEU A 42 22.62 -10.08 11.87
C LEU A 42 22.63 -9.59 10.41
N GLY A 43 23.79 -9.62 9.76
CA GLY A 43 23.97 -9.16 8.38
C GLY A 43 24.23 -7.66 8.25
N LYS A 44 24.39 -7.20 7.00
CA LYS A 44 24.60 -5.79 6.68
C LYS A 44 23.24 -5.09 6.55
N ASN A 45 23.17 -3.82 6.91
CA ASN A 45 21.96 -2.96 6.81
C ASN A 45 20.80 -3.28 7.77
N THR A 46 20.94 -4.28 8.64
CA THR A 46 19.97 -4.56 9.70
C THR A 46 20.31 -3.78 10.97
N LEU A 47 19.41 -2.92 11.45
CA LEU A 47 19.55 -2.26 12.76
C LEU A 47 18.94 -3.08 13.90
N GLY A 48 17.88 -3.82 13.59
CA GLY A 48 17.06 -4.60 14.50
C GLY A 48 15.68 -4.80 13.88
N TYR A 49 14.90 -5.72 14.42
CA TYR A 49 13.60 -6.09 13.87
C TYR A 49 12.72 -6.76 14.92
N THR A 50 11.43 -6.79 14.64
CA THR A 50 10.43 -7.69 15.22
C THR A 50 10.10 -8.72 14.16
N SER A 51 10.05 -10.00 14.53
CA SER A 51 9.61 -11.06 13.62
C SER A 51 8.21 -11.49 14.03
N SER A 52 7.29 -11.47 13.08
CA SER A 52 5.95 -12.02 13.25
C SER A 52 5.95 -13.51 13.58
N ASP A 53 7.00 -14.25 13.22
CA ASP A 53 7.08 -15.69 13.46
C ASP A 53 7.08 -15.99 14.95
N ASN A 54 7.66 -15.10 15.76
CA ASN A 54 7.73 -15.22 17.21
C ASN A 54 6.36 -15.12 17.89
N GLU A 55 5.35 -14.62 17.19
CA GLU A 55 4.00 -14.46 17.69
C GLU A 55 3.16 -15.74 17.49
N PHE A 56 3.67 -16.74 16.77
CA PHE A 56 2.94 -17.98 16.52
C PHE A 56 3.40 -19.11 17.45
N PRO A 57 2.54 -20.07 17.78
CA PRO A 57 2.98 -21.24 18.54
C PRO A 57 3.91 -22.11 17.69
N HIS A 58 4.83 -22.84 18.33
CA HIS A 58 5.79 -23.75 17.68
C HIS A 58 5.13 -24.81 16.78
N THR A 59 3.86 -25.14 17.07
CA THR A 59 3.08 -26.07 16.25
C THR A 59 2.73 -25.52 14.87
N GLN A 60 2.72 -24.19 14.70
CA GLN A 60 2.49 -23.50 13.44
C GLN A 60 3.80 -22.94 12.87
N GLN A 61 4.67 -22.39 13.74
CA GLN A 61 5.97 -21.84 13.35
C GLN A 61 7.10 -22.49 14.17
N PRO A 62 7.75 -23.56 13.66
CA PRO A 62 8.73 -24.33 14.41
C PRO A 62 9.89 -23.52 15.00
N TYR A 63 10.25 -22.40 14.35
CA TYR A 63 11.34 -21.51 14.75
C TYR A 63 10.90 -20.30 15.57
N SER A 64 9.61 -20.19 15.90
CA SER A 64 9.08 -19.15 16.78
C SER A 64 9.80 -19.12 18.12
N ASN A 65 9.98 -17.94 18.70
CA ASN A 65 10.37 -17.81 20.11
C ASN A 65 9.17 -17.72 21.06
N GLU A 66 7.95 -17.79 20.53
CA GLU A 66 6.69 -17.68 21.26
C GLU A 66 6.63 -16.46 22.19
N ALA A 67 7.14 -15.30 21.75
CA ALA A 67 7.27 -14.11 22.60
C ALA A 67 7.20 -12.81 21.80
N GLU A 68 6.57 -11.79 22.39
CA GLU A 68 6.61 -10.41 21.88
C GLU A 68 8.04 -9.86 22.00
N MET A 69 8.76 -9.90 20.88
CA MET A 69 10.23 -9.80 20.92
C MET A 69 10.80 -8.79 19.94
N ILE A 70 11.66 -7.91 20.44
CA ILE A 70 12.45 -6.96 19.68
C ILE A 70 13.91 -7.43 19.64
N THR A 71 14.42 -7.69 18.44
CA THR A 71 15.84 -8.01 18.22
C THR A 71 16.61 -6.73 17.88
N VAL A 72 17.74 -6.51 18.55
CA VAL A 72 18.63 -5.36 18.36
C VAL A 72 19.99 -5.83 17.85
N HIS A 73 20.44 -5.26 16.73
CA HIS A 73 21.75 -5.57 16.16
C HIS A 73 22.87 -4.77 16.84
N MET A 74 23.60 -5.42 17.72
CA MET A 74 24.64 -4.79 18.54
C MET A 74 25.86 -4.29 17.75
N ASP A 75 26.07 -4.80 16.52
CA ASP A 75 27.13 -4.29 15.64
C ASP A 75 26.72 -3.00 14.90
N ALA A 76 25.42 -2.66 14.90
CA ALA A 76 24.87 -1.51 14.17
C ALA A 76 24.32 -0.41 15.08
N VAL A 77 23.91 -0.75 16.31
CA VAL A 77 23.20 0.16 17.23
C VAL A 77 23.78 0.07 18.64
N GLU A 78 24.19 1.21 19.19
CA GLU A 78 24.70 1.31 20.56
C GLU A 78 23.56 1.46 21.58
N ILE A 79 23.54 0.61 22.60
CA ILE A 79 22.52 0.65 23.68
C ILE A 79 22.49 2.02 24.36
N GLY A 80 21.30 2.59 24.48
CA GLY A 80 21.09 3.88 25.14
C GLY A 80 21.36 5.10 24.25
N SER A 81 21.80 4.90 23.00
CA SER A 81 21.85 5.98 22.01
C SER A 81 20.44 6.43 21.58
N PRO A 82 20.27 7.64 21.03
CA PRO A 82 19.00 8.05 20.44
C PRO A 82 18.51 7.09 19.34
N ARG A 83 19.43 6.57 18.52
CA ARG A 83 19.12 5.58 17.48
C ARG A 83 18.58 4.27 18.05
N TYR A 84 19.11 3.83 19.20
CA TYR A 84 18.62 2.66 19.91
C TYR A 84 17.18 2.84 20.39
N PHE A 85 16.87 3.98 21.01
CA PHE A 85 15.52 4.23 21.49
C PHE A 85 14.51 4.46 20.35
N ALA A 86 14.92 5.11 19.26
CA ALA A 86 14.13 5.19 18.05
C ALA A 86 13.82 3.79 17.48
N LEU A 87 14.82 2.90 17.40
CA LEU A 87 14.62 1.52 16.96
C LEU A 87 13.60 0.80 17.85
N LEU A 88 13.74 0.89 19.18
CA LEU A 88 12.80 0.27 20.11
C LEU A 88 11.38 0.81 19.96
N ALA A 89 11.22 2.12 19.77
CA ALA A 89 9.91 2.74 19.60
C ALA A 89 9.21 2.25 18.31
N ALA A 90 9.94 2.21 17.19
CA ALA A 90 9.41 1.67 15.94
C ALA A 90 9.06 0.19 16.05
N GLN A 91 9.95 -0.63 16.62
CA GLN A 91 9.68 -2.07 16.76
C GLN A 91 8.53 -2.35 17.73
N PHE A 92 8.41 -1.60 18.82
CA PHE A 92 7.27 -1.77 19.72
C PHE A 92 5.94 -1.39 19.06
N GLN A 93 5.92 -0.37 18.20
CA GLN A 93 4.74 -0.05 17.40
C GLN A 93 4.38 -1.20 16.45
N ARG A 94 5.36 -1.91 15.88
CA ARG A 94 5.09 -3.08 15.01
C ARG A 94 4.44 -4.24 15.76
N LEU A 95 4.79 -4.48 17.03
CA LEU A 95 4.11 -5.48 17.88
C LEU A 95 2.63 -5.09 18.11
N ILE A 96 2.36 -3.80 18.36
CA ILE A 96 0.99 -3.29 18.48
C ILE A 96 0.23 -3.46 17.15
N GLN A 97 0.86 -3.09 16.03
CA GLN A 97 0.26 -3.24 14.70
C GLN A 97 -0.07 -4.71 14.41
N TRP A 98 0.84 -5.63 14.70
CA TRP A 98 0.61 -7.05 14.49
C TRP A 98 -0.59 -7.58 15.28
N ALA A 99 -0.80 -7.08 16.50
CA ALA A 99 -1.94 -7.48 17.33
C ALA A 99 -3.27 -6.88 16.86
N GLY A 100 -3.24 -5.65 16.34
CA GLY A 100 -4.41 -4.93 15.83
C GLY A 100 -4.82 -5.36 14.42
N ASP A 101 -3.96 -5.06 13.45
CA ASP A 101 -4.10 -5.47 12.05
C ASP A 101 -2.75 -5.81 11.42
N ARG A 102 -2.58 -7.10 11.15
CA ARG A 102 -1.38 -7.68 10.55
C ARG A 102 -1.19 -7.23 9.10
N ASN A 103 -2.29 -7.02 8.39
CA ASN A 103 -2.36 -6.99 6.93
C ASN A 103 -2.29 -5.56 6.34
N GLU A 104 -2.01 -4.56 7.15
CA GLU A 104 -1.95 -3.16 6.69
C GLU A 104 -0.86 -2.92 5.61
N GLU A 105 -1.05 -1.95 4.74
CA GLU A 105 -0.08 -1.56 3.71
C GLU A 105 1.24 -1.06 4.32
N GLN A 106 2.37 -1.42 3.70
CA GLN A 106 3.71 -1.13 4.22
C GLN A 106 3.93 0.36 4.56
N TRP A 107 3.45 1.28 3.72
CA TRP A 107 3.65 2.70 3.95
C TRP A 107 2.94 3.22 5.21
N ILE A 108 1.78 2.66 5.57
CA ILE A 108 1.08 3.00 6.80
C ILE A 108 1.85 2.42 7.98
N LYS A 109 2.26 1.14 7.92
CA LYS A 109 3.07 0.49 8.95
C LYS A 109 4.33 1.31 9.26
N ASP A 110 5.04 1.73 8.22
CA ASP A 110 6.25 2.52 8.32
C ASP A 110 5.99 3.95 8.82
N GLY A 111 4.92 4.60 8.33
CA GLY A 111 4.48 5.90 8.83
C GLY A 111 4.11 5.88 10.32
N LEU A 112 3.41 4.83 10.79
CA LEU A 112 3.03 4.66 12.18
C LEU A 112 4.25 4.39 13.07
N SER A 113 5.19 3.58 12.59
CA SER A 113 6.47 3.35 13.25
C SER A 113 7.25 4.65 13.42
N ALA A 114 7.31 5.50 12.39
CA ALA A 114 7.96 6.81 12.47
C ALA A 114 7.22 7.77 13.43
N LEU A 115 5.88 7.76 13.43
CA LEU A 115 5.07 8.52 14.38
C LEU A 115 5.32 8.07 15.82
N ALA A 116 5.49 6.77 16.07
CA ALA A 116 5.81 6.23 17.39
C ALA A 116 7.18 6.70 17.90
N ILE A 117 8.19 6.76 17.03
CA ILE A 117 9.50 7.34 17.36
C ILE A 117 9.33 8.79 17.83
N ARG A 118 8.56 9.58 17.06
CA ARG A 118 8.32 10.99 17.36
C ARG A 118 7.59 11.18 18.68
N GLN A 119 6.57 10.35 18.93
CA GLN A 119 5.76 10.38 20.15
C GLN A 119 6.57 9.99 21.39
N ALA A 120 7.53 9.08 21.22
CA ALA A 120 8.50 8.73 22.26
C ALA A 120 9.57 9.81 22.51
N GLY A 121 9.53 10.93 21.78
CA GLY A 121 10.45 12.06 21.95
C GLY A 121 11.78 11.92 21.23
N PHE A 122 11.91 10.98 20.29
CA PHE A 122 13.10 10.76 19.49
C PHE A 122 12.91 11.28 18.05
N ASP A 123 14.02 11.38 17.31
CA ASP A 123 14.02 11.84 15.93
C ASP A 123 13.83 10.65 14.96
N PRO A 124 12.71 10.57 14.20
CA PRO A 124 12.45 9.48 13.26
C PRO A 124 13.49 9.38 12.15
N TYR A 125 14.16 10.48 11.79
CA TYR A 125 15.17 10.47 10.73
C TYR A 125 16.46 9.73 11.14
N THR A 126 16.63 9.40 12.43
CA THR A 126 17.81 8.65 12.91
C THR A 126 17.85 7.19 12.43
N LEU A 127 16.70 6.63 12.01
CA LEU A 127 16.63 5.28 11.45
C LEU A 127 16.83 5.25 9.94
N LEU A 128 16.72 6.40 9.25
CA LEU A 128 16.92 6.47 7.81
C LEU A 128 18.39 6.24 7.43
N PRO A 129 18.65 5.58 6.28
CA PRO A 129 19.97 5.59 5.67
C PRO A 129 20.41 7.03 5.38
N PRO A 130 21.71 7.38 5.49
CA PRO A 130 22.21 8.72 5.19
C PRO A 130 21.88 9.21 3.78
N GLU A 131 21.77 8.30 2.79
CA GLU A 131 21.36 8.64 1.43
C GLU A 131 19.91 9.16 1.31
N ASN A 132 19.05 8.86 2.29
CA ASN A 132 17.66 9.33 2.33
C ASN A 132 17.51 10.69 3.06
N ILE A 133 18.60 11.26 3.59
CA ILE A 133 18.58 12.49 4.40
C ILE A 133 18.79 13.77 3.56
N GLY A 134 18.85 13.69 2.22
CA GLY A 134 19.26 14.85 1.42
C GLY A 134 18.84 14.90 -0.05
N GLY A 135 17.67 14.39 -0.42
CA GLY A 135 17.35 14.20 -1.83
C GLY A 135 15.93 14.51 -2.27
N GLU A 136 15.28 15.59 -1.81
CA GLU A 136 14.04 16.03 -2.47
C GLU A 136 14.35 17.06 -3.55
N ARG A 137 14.09 16.68 -4.81
CA ARG A 137 13.77 17.66 -5.86
C ARG A 137 12.45 18.27 -5.45
N VAL A 138 12.48 19.56 -5.16
CA VAL A 138 11.37 20.28 -4.54
C VAL A 138 10.18 20.48 -5.49
N ASP A 139 10.33 20.09 -6.77
CA ASP A 139 9.34 20.26 -7.84
C ASP A 139 8.02 19.47 -7.64
N SER A 140 7.97 18.50 -6.73
CA SER A 140 6.81 17.62 -6.47
C SER A 140 6.78 17.07 -5.04
N VAL A 141 5.59 16.76 -4.51
CA VAL A 141 5.37 15.96 -3.29
C VAL A 141 5.59 14.47 -3.61
N PRO A 142 6.51 13.80 -2.90
CA PRO A 142 6.75 12.37 -3.10
C PRO A 142 5.52 11.50 -2.80
N PRO A 143 5.43 10.30 -3.39
CA PRO A 143 4.35 9.36 -3.08
C PRO A 143 4.38 8.90 -1.63
N LEU A 144 3.21 8.92 -0.98
CA LEU A 144 3.04 8.33 0.35
C LEU A 144 3.53 6.88 0.42
N THR A 145 3.45 6.16 -0.69
CA THR A 145 3.55 4.70 -0.75
C THR A 145 4.96 4.17 -0.85
N THR A 146 5.92 5.03 -1.21
CA THR A 146 7.34 4.64 -1.39
C THR A 146 8.29 5.53 -0.60
N ASP A 147 7.81 6.61 -0.01
CA ASP A 147 8.62 7.57 0.73
C ASP A 147 8.22 7.60 2.21
N LEU A 148 9.12 7.13 3.07
CA LEU A 148 8.90 7.07 4.53
C LEU A 148 8.57 8.45 5.10
N ILE A 149 9.23 9.50 4.61
CA ILE A 149 9.09 10.85 5.14
C ILE A 149 7.66 11.36 4.88
N SER A 150 7.17 11.19 3.67
CA SER A 150 5.81 11.56 3.26
C SER A 150 4.76 10.74 4.01
N ALA A 151 4.95 9.42 4.15
CA ALA A 151 4.08 8.57 4.95
C ALA A 151 3.99 9.03 6.41
N TYR A 152 5.15 9.26 7.05
CA TYR A 152 5.24 9.79 8.41
C TYR A 152 4.55 11.15 8.57
N GLN A 153 4.79 12.08 7.64
CA GLN A 153 4.18 13.41 7.65
C GLN A 153 2.66 13.33 7.50
N PHE A 154 2.15 12.45 6.63
CA PHE A 154 0.73 12.23 6.46
C PHE A 154 0.09 11.65 7.72
N LEU A 155 0.72 10.66 8.38
CA LEU A 155 0.17 10.11 9.62
C LEU A 155 0.29 11.06 10.81
N THR A 156 1.30 11.92 10.84
CA THR A 156 1.39 13.01 11.80
C THR A 156 0.25 14.00 11.58
N TYR A 157 -0.04 14.34 10.33
CA TYR A 157 -1.17 15.19 9.97
C TYR A 157 -2.51 14.55 10.37
N PHE A 158 -2.70 13.25 10.11
CA PHE A 158 -3.87 12.50 10.55
C PHE A 158 -4.02 12.51 12.08
N HIS A 159 -2.96 12.20 12.83
CA HIS A 159 -2.96 12.24 14.30
C HIS A 159 -3.31 13.63 14.84
N HIS A 160 -2.80 14.71 14.25
CA HIS A 160 -3.17 16.06 14.67
C HIS A 160 -4.67 16.38 14.49
N HIS A 161 -5.35 15.77 13.51
CA HIS A 161 -6.76 16.04 13.21
C HIS A 161 -7.73 15.12 13.94
N PHE A 162 -7.30 13.89 14.25
CA PHE A 162 -8.16 12.84 14.81
C PHE A 162 -7.66 12.26 16.12
N ASP A 163 -6.58 12.82 16.68
CA ASP A 163 -5.96 12.44 17.94
C ASP A 163 -5.63 10.95 18.08
N ASP A 164 -5.32 10.51 19.31
CA ASP A 164 -5.01 9.12 19.63
C ASP A 164 -6.18 8.18 19.24
N GLN A 165 -7.43 8.63 19.34
CA GLN A 165 -8.61 7.83 19.00
C GLN A 165 -8.64 7.49 17.51
N GLY A 166 -8.32 8.44 16.63
CA GLY A 166 -8.27 8.22 15.20
C GLY A 166 -7.17 7.24 14.81
N VAL A 167 -5.97 7.39 15.39
CA VAL A 167 -4.85 6.49 15.14
C VAL A 167 -5.15 5.07 15.63
N GLN A 168 -5.68 4.92 16.84
CA GLN A 168 -6.10 3.60 17.34
C GLN A 168 -7.16 2.94 16.46
N ALA A 169 -8.14 3.71 15.97
CA ALA A 169 -9.18 3.20 15.08
C ALA A 169 -8.59 2.69 13.76
N LEU A 170 -7.56 3.36 13.23
CA LEU A 170 -6.83 2.91 12.05
C LEU A 170 -6.01 1.65 12.33
N VAL A 171 -5.24 1.61 13.43
CA VAL A 171 -4.35 0.48 13.78
C VAL A 171 -5.09 -0.85 13.91
N ILE A 172 -6.35 -0.84 14.34
CA ILE A 172 -7.14 -2.07 14.51
C ILE A 172 -8.08 -2.37 13.34
N HIS A 173 -8.07 -1.52 12.30
CA HIS A 173 -9.05 -1.66 11.22
C HIS A 173 -8.65 -2.80 10.28
N PRO A 174 -9.57 -3.73 9.94
CA PRO A 174 -9.23 -4.89 9.10
C PRO A 174 -9.17 -4.59 7.58
N LEU A 175 -9.41 -3.33 7.19
CA LEU A 175 -9.28 -2.90 5.80
C LEU A 175 -8.01 -2.08 5.70
N ASN A 176 -7.30 -2.27 4.59
CA ASN A 176 -5.97 -1.70 4.41
C ASN A 176 -5.99 -0.43 3.57
N GLY A 177 -4.93 0.35 3.67
CA GLY A 177 -4.64 1.47 2.80
C GLY A 177 -5.75 2.51 2.82
N ARG A 178 -6.11 2.99 1.63
CA ARG A 178 -7.23 3.92 1.44
C ARG A 178 -8.54 3.42 2.07
N SER A 179 -8.83 2.12 1.96
CA SER A 179 -10.10 1.55 2.44
C SER A 179 -10.19 1.61 3.96
N GLY A 180 -9.06 1.39 4.66
CA GLY A 180 -8.96 1.56 6.10
C GLY A 180 -9.27 2.99 6.52
N PHE A 181 -8.62 3.96 5.88
CA PHE A 181 -8.90 5.37 6.13
C PHE A 181 -10.35 5.75 5.84
N GLU A 182 -10.93 5.34 4.71
CA GLU A 182 -12.32 5.65 4.37
C GLU A 182 -13.30 5.12 5.41
N ALA A 183 -13.08 3.88 5.87
CA ALA A 183 -13.94 3.27 6.89
C ALA A 183 -13.79 3.95 8.26
N VAL A 184 -12.57 4.30 8.67
CA VAL A 184 -12.31 5.05 9.91
C VAL A 184 -12.91 6.45 9.85
N LEU A 185 -12.70 7.18 8.75
CA LEU A 185 -13.26 8.51 8.53
C LEU A 185 -14.78 8.48 8.54
N ALA A 186 -15.43 7.48 7.93
CA ALA A 186 -16.87 7.33 7.99
C ALA A 186 -17.42 7.25 9.43
N GLY A 187 -16.64 6.70 10.37
CA GLY A 187 -16.98 6.63 11.79
C GLY A 187 -16.68 7.91 12.59
N LEU A 188 -15.63 8.66 12.24
CA LEU A 188 -15.17 9.84 12.98
C LEU A 188 -15.71 11.16 12.41
N ARG A 189 -15.71 11.29 11.09
CA ARG A 189 -16.09 12.47 10.29
C ARG A 189 -16.68 12.02 8.96
N SER A 190 -17.95 11.63 8.97
CA SER A 190 -18.65 11.09 7.80
C SER A 190 -18.77 12.07 6.61
N ASP A 191 -18.45 13.33 6.83
CA ASP A 191 -18.39 14.39 5.82
C ASP A 191 -17.04 14.45 5.07
N LEU A 192 -16.02 13.72 5.53
CA LEU A 192 -14.70 13.69 4.93
C LEU A 192 -14.42 12.34 4.26
N THR A 193 -13.95 12.40 3.02
CA THR A 193 -13.37 11.24 2.32
C THR A 193 -11.85 11.21 2.50
N PHE A 194 -11.21 10.10 2.15
CA PHE A 194 -9.74 10.05 2.09
C PHE A 194 -9.17 11.08 1.10
N ASP A 195 -9.85 11.31 -0.02
CA ASP A 195 -9.42 12.31 -1.01
C ASP A 195 -9.46 13.73 -0.46
N ASP A 196 -10.42 14.03 0.40
CA ASP A 196 -10.51 15.34 1.08
C ASP A 196 -9.38 15.48 2.12
N LEU A 197 -9.13 14.43 2.90
CA LEU A 197 -8.01 14.41 3.85
C LEU A 197 -6.66 14.57 3.14
N PHE A 198 -6.47 13.87 2.02
CA PHE A 198 -5.26 13.95 1.21
C PHE A 198 -5.12 15.33 0.57
N ALA A 199 -6.20 15.91 0.05
CA ALA A 199 -6.22 17.28 -0.45
C ALA A 199 -5.78 18.29 0.62
N ASP A 200 -6.35 18.21 1.82
CA ASP A 200 -6.04 19.11 2.92
C ASP A 200 -4.59 18.93 3.42
N TRP A 201 -4.09 17.70 3.42
CA TRP A 201 -2.69 17.42 3.70
C TRP A 201 -1.75 18.06 2.67
N LEU A 202 -2.04 17.95 1.37
CA LEU A 202 -1.24 18.58 0.31
C LEU A 202 -1.19 20.11 0.47
N VAL A 203 -2.31 20.73 0.84
CA VAL A 203 -2.37 22.16 1.17
C VAL A 203 -1.52 22.47 2.39
N SER A 204 -1.54 21.63 3.43
CA SER A 204 -0.69 21.82 4.61
C SER A 204 0.80 21.73 4.28
N ARG A 205 1.19 20.80 3.39
CA ARG A 205 2.57 20.69 2.88
C ARG A 205 2.97 21.95 2.11
N TYR A 206 2.07 22.48 1.29
CA TYR A 206 2.29 23.74 0.60
C TYR A 206 2.48 24.92 1.56
N ARG A 207 1.75 24.98 2.69
CA ARG A 207 1.98 25.99 3.74
C ARG A 207 3.36 25.89 4.37
N GLU A 208 3.85 24.66 4.56
CA GLU A 208 5.13 24.43 5.23
C GLU A 208 6.33 24.82 4.35
N ILE A 209 6.31 24.45 3.07
CA ILE A 209 7.48 24.62 2.20
C ILE A 209 7.36 25.76 1.18
N GLY A 210 6.14 26.27 0.94
CA GLY A 210 5.87 27.40 0.06
C GLY A 210 6.04 27.14 -1.44
N SER A 211 5.91 28.20 -2.25
CA SER A 211 5.97 28.13 -3.72
C SER A 211 7.39 28.12 -4.32
N ALA A 212 8.44 28.24 -3.50
CA ALA A 212 9.82 28.17 -3.96
C ALA A 212 10.14 26.81 -4.62
N SER A 213 9.40 25.81 -4.21
CA SER A 213 9.46 24.42 -4.60
C SER A 213 8.72 24.13 -5.90
N ALA A 214 7.71 24.93 -6.24
CA ALA A 214 6.84 24.63 -7.38
C ALA A 214 7.56 24.72 -8.73
N PHE A 215 7.25 23.80 -9.64
CA PHE A 215 7.63 23.89 -11.03
C PHE A 215 7.13 25.20 -11.63
N ARG A 216 8.06 25.97 -12.21
CA ARG A 216 7.79 27.22 -12.90
C ARG A 216 7.99 27.01 -14.39
N PRO A 217 6.98 27.29 -15.24
CA PRO A 217 7.15 27.20 -16.67
C PRO A 217 8.29 28.10 -17.17
N PRO A 218 9.05 27.67 -18.19
CA PRO A 218 10.27 28.37 -18.62
C PRO A 218 9.99 29.70 -19.36
N SER A 219 8.74 29.96 -19.74
CA SER A 219 8.33 31.17 -20.46
C SER A 219 6.93 31.62 -20.04
N ASN A 220 6.65 32.92 -20.17
CA ASN A 220 5.32 33.50 -19.99
C ASN A 220 4.64 33.78 -21.34
N GLU A 221 5.03 33.06 -22.40
CA GLU A 221 4.42 33.15 -23.73
C GLU A 221 3.26 32.16 -23.85
N TYR A 222 2.13 32.61 -24.41
CA TYR A 222 0.92 31.81 -24.58
C TYR A 222 0.52 31.78 -26.07
N PRO A 223 0.00 30.65 -26.60
CA PRO A 223 -0.38 29.42 -25.90
C PRO A 223 0.81 28.63 -25.34
N MET A 224 0.63 28.01 -24.18
CA MET A 224 1.62 27.16 -23.53
C MET A 224 1.03 25.78 -23.24
N VAL A 225 1.87 24.75 -23.34
CA VAL A 225 1.51 23.37 -23.03
C VAL A 225 2.52 22.81 -22.05
N ILE A 226 2.04 22.29 -20.92
CA ILE A 226 2.83 21.55 -19.94
C ILE A 226 2.41 20.09 -20.05
N GLN A 227 3.36 19.20 -20.33
CA GLN A 227 3.16 17.75 -20.29
C GLN A 227 4.08 17.19 -19.22
N ALA A 228 3.49 16.46 -18.28
CA ALA A 228 4.20 15.89 -17.15
C ALA A 228 3.50 14.61 -16.70
N SER A 229 4.05 13.97 -15.67
CA SER A 229 3.46 12.80 -15.05
C SER A 229 3.73 12.87 -13.56
N VAL A 230 2.70 12.58 -12.76
CA VAL A 230 2.78 12.57 -11.31
C VAL A 230 2.63 11.14 -10.80
N SER A 231 3.45 10.75 -9.84
CA SER A 231 3.37 9.42 -9.23
C SER A 231 2.03 9.23 -8.51
N GLN A 232 1.53 8.00 -8.46
CA GLN A 232 0.29 7.68 -7.73
C GLN A 232 0.45 8.05 -6.25
N TRP A 233 -0.53 8.77 -5.70
CA TRP A 233 -0.48 9.38 -4.35
C TRP A 233 0.68 10.36 -4.11
N GLY A 234 1.29 10.88 -5.17
CA GLY A 234 2.13 12.07 -5.15
C GLY A 234 1.40 13.29 -5.71
N ALA A 235 2.05 14.44 -5.69
CA ALA A 235 1.49 15.67 -6.26
C ALA A 235 2.55 16.55 -6.94
N ASP A 236 2.24 17.10 -8.11
CA ASP A 236 3.05 18.12 -8.76
C ASP A 236 2.54 19.51 -8.39
N TRP A 237 3.46 20.45 -8.15
CA TRP A 237 3.12 21.83 -7.86
C TRP A 237 3.52 22.71 -9.02
N VAL A 238 2.55 23.36 -9.65
CA VAL A 238 2.78 24.18 -10.84
C VAL A 238 2.47 25.63 -10.51
N SER A 239 3.50 26.48 -10.47
CA SER A 239 3.34 27.93 -10.28
C SER A 239 3.17 28.62 -11.64
N LEU A 240 2.02 29.25 -11.84
CA LEU A 240 1.67 29.99 -13.05
C LEU A 240 1.89 31.50 -12.84
N PRO A 241 2.51 32.20 -13.81
CA PRO A 241 2.88 33.60 -13.68
C PRO A 241 1.67 34.55 -13.78
N ALA A 242 1.65 35.56 -12.89
CA ALA A 242 0.58 36.54 -12.68
C ALA A 242 0.52 37.69 -13.71
N SER A 243 0.54 37.41 -15.02
CA SER A 243 0.63 38.50 -16.02
C SER A 243 -0.63 38.74 -16.85
N ARG A 244 -1.53 37.75 -16.97
CA ARG A 244 -2.71 37.79 -17.84
C ARG A 244 -3.81 36.85 -17.34
N ASP A 245 -5.05 37.09 -17.77
CA ASP A 245 -6.13 36.12 -17.60
C ASP A 245 -5.76 34.84 -18.35
N LEU A 246 -5.81 33.70 -17.67
CA LEU A 246 -5.47 32.41 -18.26
C LEU A 246 -6.70 31.53 -18.37
N HIS A 247 -6.90 30.94 -19.54
CA HIS A 247 -7.80 29.81 -19.71
C HIS A 247 -6.97 28.52 -19.59
N VAL A 248 -7.31 27.67 -18.62
CA VAL A 248 -6.61 26.42 -18.34
C VAL A 248 -7.46 25.26 -18.81
N ARG A 249 -6.87 24.36 -19.59
CA ARG A 249 -7.46 23.06 -19.92
C ARG A 249 -6.59 21.95 -19.37
N PHE A 250 -7.17 21.14 -18.50
CA PHE A 250 -6.55 19.97 -17.92
C PHE A 250 -7.02 18.71 -18.64
N SER A 251 -6.09 17.81 -18.92
CA SER A 251 -6.37 16.45 -19.39
C SER A 251 -5.41 15.47 -18.71
N GLY A 252 -5.96 14.47 -18.02
CA GLY A 252 -5.21 13.39 -17.40
C GLY A 252 -5.52 12.04 -18.06
N ALA A 253 -4.63 11.06 -17.90
CA ALA A 253 -4.93 9.68 -18.28
C ALA A 253 -6.13 9.14 -17.49
N ILE A 254 -7.05 8.43 -18.13
CA ILE A 254 -8.22 7.82 -17.48
C ILE A 254 -7.94 6.44 -16.87
N THR A 255 -6.80 5.84 -17.21
CA THR A 255 -6.34 4.55 -16.71
C THR A 255 -4.85 4.57 -16.44
N ALA A 256 -4.41 3.84 -15.43
CA ALA A 256 -3.01 3.52 -15.19
C ALA A 256 -2.75 2.07 -15.64
N PRO A 257 -1.71 1.80 -16.46
CA PRO A 257 -1.42 0.44 -16.89
C PRO A 257 -0.84 -0.38 -15.74
N LEU A 258 -1.32 -1.61 -15.55
CA LEU A 258 -0.64 -2.58 -14.70
C LEU A 258 0.76 -2.88 -15.24
N PRO A 259 1.70 -3.38 -14.42
CA PRO A 259 3.04 -3.74 -14.89
C PRO A 259 3.00 -4.73 -16.06
N GLY A 260 3.06 -4.21 -17.28
CA GLY A 260 3.58 -4.82 -18.51
C GLY A 260 3.03 -6.15 -19.02
N ILE A 261 2.01 -6.75 -18.40
CA ILE A 261 1.58 -8.10 -18.75
C ILE A 261 0.13 -8.13 -19.24
N PRO A 262 -0.08 -8.31 -20.56
CA PRO A 262 -1.42 -8.50 -21.09
C PRO A 262 -2.00 -9.81 -20.56
N ALA A 263 -3.33 -9.92 -20.56
CA ALA A 263 -4.03 -11.18 -20.34
C ALA A 263 -3.49 -12.28 -21.28
N HIS A 264 -3.54 -13.54 -20.85
CA HIS A 264 -3.05 -14.65 -21.65
C HIS A 264 -3.90 -14.81 -22.92
N SER A 265 -5.21 -14.71 -22.76
CA SER A 265 -6.19 -14.64 -23.83
C SER A 265 -7.15 -13.46 -23.59
N GLY A 266 -7.91 -13.07 -24.61
CA GLY A 266 -8.89 -12.00 -24.47
C GLY A 266 -8.30 -10.64 -24.06
N GLN A 267 -9.00 -9.94 -23.18
CA GLN A 267 -8.64 -8.65 -22.61
C GLN A 267 -8.40 -8.73 -21.10
N TYR A 268 -9.12 -9.60 -20.39
CA TYR A 268 -9.17 -9.59 -18.92
C TYR A 268 -8.45 -10.78 -18.31
N ALA A 269 -7.81 -10.55 -17.18
CA ALA A 269 -7.28 -11.59 -16.29
C ALA A 269 -7.60 -11.25 -14.84
N TRP A 270 -7.51 -12.24 -13.97
CA TRP A 270 -7.53 -12.01 -12.52
C TRP A 270 -6.13 -11.65 -12.04
N TRP A 271 -6.00 -10.54 -11.32
CA TRP A 271 -4.76 -10.08 -10.70
C TRP A 271 -4.90 -10.03 -9.19
N SER A 272 -3.92 -10.58 -8.47
CA SER A 272 -3.91 -10.59 -7.01
C SER A 272 -3.65 -9.22 -6.38
N GLY A 273 -3.09 -8.28 -7.14
CA GLY A 273 -2.48 -7.08 -6.57
C GLY A 273 -1.09 -7.33 -5.99
N ARG A 274 -0.46 -6.25 -5.51
CA ARG A 274 0.64 -6.24 -4.52
C ARG A 274 0.05 -6.07 -3.11
N ALA A 275 0.09 -7.08 -2.27
CA ALA A 275 -0.43 -6.94 -0.90
C ALA A 275 0.59 -7.49 0.08
N ASP A 276 0.90 -6.77 1.16
CA ASP A 276 1.90 -7.17 2.16
C ASP A 276 1.23 -7.86 3.35
N ASN A 277 1.85 -8.91 3.92
CA ASN A 277 1.35 -9.70 5.04
C ASN A 277 -0.12 -10.15 4.85
N SER A 278 -0.42 -10.55 3.62
CA SER A 278 -1.77 -10.71 3.13
C SER A 278 -2.04 -12.14 2.71
N ARG A 279 -3.32 -12.51 2.79
CA ARG A 279 -3.84 -13.68 2.10
C ARG A 279 -4.98 -13.24 1.20
N VAL A 280 -4.66 -12.89 -0.04
CA VAL A 280 -5.68 -12.59 -1.05
C VAL A 280 -6.14 -13.88 -1.71
N THR A 281 -7.45 -14.01 -1.92
CA THR A 281 -8.04 -15.27 -2.41
C THR A 281 -9.03 -15.03 -3.55
N LEU A 282 -9.14 -16.02 -4.42
CA LEU A 282 -10.12 -16.09 -5.50
C LEU A 282 -10.77 -17.48 -5.46
N THR A 283 -12.04 -17.55 -5.08
CA THR A 283 -12.74 -18.81 -4.75
C THR A 283 -13.91 -19.09 -5.69
N ARG A 284 -14.10 -20.34 -6.10
CA ARG A 284 -15.29 -20.78 -6.87
C ARG A 284 -15.73 -22.19 -6.48
N TRP A 285 -17.04 -22.39 -6.41
CA TRP A 285 -17.66 -23.68 -6.12
C TRP A 285 -18.01 -24.45 -7.40
N PHE A 286 -17.62 -25.72 -7.46
CA PHE A 286 -17.93 -26.64 -8.54
C PHE A 286 -18.72 -27.86 -8.04
N ASP A 287 -19.68 -28.30 -8.85
CA ASP A 287 -20.46 -29.52 -8.59
C ASP A 287 -19.89 -30.70 -9.39
N LEU A 288 -19.20 -31.61 -8.71
CA LEU A 288 -18.65 -32.85 -9.28
C LEU A 288 -19.48 -34.07 -8.88
N THR A 289 -20.69 -33.90 -8.33
CA THR A 289 -21.51 -35.01 -7.81
C THR A 289 -21.87 -36.06 -8.86
N THR A 290 -21.90 -35.67 -10.14
CA THR A 290 -22.17 -36.57 -11.27
C THR A 290 -20.92 -37.20 -11.88
N ILE A 291 -19.73 -36.80 -11.44
CA ILE A 291 -18.44 -37.26 -11.98
C ILE A 291 -17.86 -38.36 -11.08
N SER A 292 -17.54 -39.51 -11.66
CA SER A 292 -16.94 -40.62 -10.93
C SER A 292 -15.45 -40.37 -10.64
N THR A 293 -15.00 -40.79 -9.45
CA THR A 293 -13.58 -40.79 -9.03
C THR A 293 -12.69 -41.70 -9.89
N THR A 294 -13.26 -42.56 -10.74
CA THR A 294 -12.48 -43.43 -11.65
C THR A 294 -12.13 -42.76 -12.97
N ARG A 295 -12.53 -41.49 -13.18
CA ARG A 295 -12.15 -40.68 -14.34
C ARG A 295 -11.23 -39.54 -13.90
N PRO A 296 -10.22 -39.17 -14.70
CA PRO A 296 -9.41 -37.99 -14.42
C PRO A 296 -10.31 -36.74 -14.34
N ILE A 297 -10.19 -36.01 -13.23
CA ILE A 297 -10.78 -34.68 -13.06
C ILE A 297 -9.61 -33.74 -12.89
N THR A 298 -9.47 -32.81 -13.82
CA THR A 298 -8.26 -32.00 -13.92
C THR A 298 -8.64 -30.54 -14.08
N LEU A 299 -8.18 -29.71 -13.15
CA LEU A 299 -8.24 -28.26 -13.28
C LEU A 299 -7.02 -27.81 -14.10
N THR A 300 -7.25 -27.01 -15.12
CA THR A 300 -6.18 -26.39 -15.92
C THR A 300 -6.38 -24.87 -15.91
N TYR A 301 -5.29 -24.12 -15.88
CA TYR A 301 -5.32 -22.67 -15.94
C TYR A 301 -4.00 -22.16 -16.50
N TRP A 302 -4.02 -20.93 -16.97
CA TRP A 302 -2.82 -20.16 -17.25
C TRP A 302 -2.52 -19.26 -16.09
N THR A 303 -1.23 -19.11 -15.80
CA THR A 303 -0.75 -18.25 -14.74
C THR A 303 0.51 -17.49 -15.12
N TRP A 304 0.63 -16.27 -14.61
CA TRP A 304 1.88 -15.54 -14.57
C TRP A 304 2.12 -15.05 -13.14
N TYR A 305 3.35 -15.12 -12.64
CA TYR A 305 3.66 -14.61 -11.31
C TYR A 305 5.06 -14.02 -11.21
N ALA A 306 5.17 -12.98 -10.40
CA ALA A 306 6.42 -12.42 -9.87
C ALA A 306 6.20 -12.19 -8.37
N LEU A 307 6.82 -13.05 -7.57
CA LEU A 307 6.68 -13.17 -6.11
C LEU A 307 8.07 -13.13 -5.48
N GLU A 308 8.19 -12.68 -4.23
CA GLU A 308 9.46 -12.75 -3.51
C GLU A 308 9.89 -14.22 -3.31
N ALA A 309 11.06 -14.59 -3.84
CA ALA A 309 11.50 -15.97 -3.89
C ALA A 309 11.79 -16.54 -2.48
N GLY A 310 11.04 -17.55 -2.09
CA GLY A 310 11.18 -18.25 -0.82
C GLY A 310 10.36 -17.66 0.34
N TYR A 311 9.78 -16.48 0.16
CA TYR A 311 9.04 -15.74 1.18
C TYR A 311 7.55 -15.65 0.84
N ASP A 312 7.25 -15.29 -0.41
CA ASP A 312 5.90 -15.18 -0.94
C ASP A 312 5.49 -16.46 -1.67
N TYR A 313 4.25 -16.92 -1.44
CA TYR A 313 3.72 -18.14 -2.04
C TYR A 313 2.32 -17.97 -2.62
N ALA A 314 2.12 -18.46 -3.84
CA ALA A 314 0.79 -18.66 -4.41
C ALA A 314 0.40 -20.15 -4.37
N THR A 315 -0.82 -20.47 -3.94
CA THR A 315 -1.30 -21.84 -3.74
C THR A 315 -2.62 -22.09 -4.46
N VAL A 316 -2.85 -23.36 -4.82
CA VAL A 316 -4.18 -23.84 -5.21
C VAL A 316 -4.70 -24.72 -4.09
N GLU A 317 -5.90 -24.43 -3.63
CA GLU A 317 -6.52 -25.09 -2.49
C GLU A 317 -7.89 -25.65 -2.86
N VAL A 318 -8.30 -26.70 -2.15
CA VAL A 318 -9.64 -27.29 -2.29
C VAL A 318 -10.30 -27.55 -0.95
N SER A 319 -11.58 -27.21 -0.88
CA SER A 319 -12.48 -27.56 0.21
C SER A 319 -13.53 -28.55 -0.30
N SER A 320 -13.90 -29.52 0.55
CA SER A 320 -15.00 -30.46 0.29
C SER A 320 -16.02 -30.53 1.42
N ASP A 321 -15.99 -29.52 2.30
CA ASP A 321 -16.75 -29.38 3.54
C ASP A 321 -17.28 -27.95 3.69
N ASP A 322 -17.80 -27.38 2.58
CA ASP A 322 -18.42 -26.05 2.54
C ASP A 322 -17.53 -24.90 3.08
N GLY A 323 -16.20 -25.08 3.02
CA GLY A 323 -15.20 -24.05 3.30
C GLY A 323 -14.63 -24.12 4.72
N GLU A 324 -15.04 -25.11 5.52
CA GLU A 324 -14.51 -25.35 6.87
C GLU A 324 -13.01 -25.68 6.84
N THR A 325 -12.57 -26.50 5.88
CA THR A 325 -11.15 -26.82 5.67
C THR A 325 -10.73 -26.63 4.22
N TRP A 326 -9.48 -26.18 4.05
CA TRP A 326 -8.85 -25.96 2.75
C TRP A 326 -7.55 -26.75 2.69
N ASN A 327 -7.46 -27.68 1.75
CA ASN A 327 -6.27 -28.50 1.52
C ASN A 327 -5.48 -27.92 0.36
N ILE A 328 -4.20 -27.64 0.58
CA ILE A 328 -3.28 -27.20 -0.48
C ILE A 328 -3.00 -28.39 -1.41
N LEU A 329 -3.11 -28.14 -2.71
CA LEU A 329 -2.93 -29.14 -3.76
C LEU A 329 -1.54 -29.03 -4.40
N PRO A 330 -0.86 -30.17 -4.64
CA PRO A 330 0.35 -30.18 -5.45
C PRO A 330 0.06 -29.74 -6.89
N THR A 331 0.90 -28.84 -7.38
CA THR A 331 0.91 -28.28 -8.73
C THR A 331 2.22 -28.66 -9.42
N ILE A 332 2.29 -28.61 -10.76
CA ILE A 332 3.52 -29.01 -11.47
C ILE A 332 4.62 -27.97 -11.29
N LEU A 333 4.28 -26.68 -11.25
CA LEU A 333 5.26 -25.60 -11.16
C LEU A 333 5.56 -25.15 -9.72
N GLY A 334 4.80 -25.64 -8.74
CA GLY A 334 5.02 -25.34 -7.33
C GLY A 334 6.09 -26.24 -6.71
N SER A 335 6.46 -25.93 -5.47
CA SER A 335 7.48 -26.64 -4.69
C SER A 335 7.09 -26.73 -3.22
N ASP A 336 7.59 -27.75 -2.53
CA ASP A 336 7.59 -27.90 -1.07
C ASP A 336 8.87 -27.38 -0.40
N GLU A 337 9.80 -26.80 -1.18
CA GLU A 337 11.00 -26.17 -0.63
C GLU A 337 10.62 -25.02 0.29
N ASP A 338 11.14 -25.06 1.52
CA ASP A 338 10.87 -24.07 2.55
C ASP A 338 12.17 -23.55 3.17
N PRO A 339 12.95 -22.74 2.42
CA PRO A 339 14.26 -22.27 2.89
C PRO A 339 14.17 -21.33 4.09
N TYR A 340 13.01 -20.68 4.29
CA TYR A 340 12.82 -19.62 5.28
C TYR A 340 11.70 -19.87 6.30
N GLY A 341 10.89 -20.92 6.16
CA GLY A 341 9.76 -21.21 7.05
C GLY A 341 8.42 -20.63 6.57
N ASN A 342 8.39 -20.04 5.38
CA ASN A 342 7.24 -19.33 4.83
C ASN A 342 6.37 -20.20 3.90
N ASN A 343 6.86 -21.35 3.45
CA ASN A 343 6.09 -22.21 2.54
C ASN A 343 4.91 -22.86 3.30
N PRO A 344 3.65 -22.64 2.88
CA PRO A 344 2.49 -23.25 3.54
C PRO A 344 2.35 -24.77 3.30
N GLY A 345 3.32 -25.38 2.62
CA GLY A 345 3.45 -26.83 2.37
C GLY A 345 3.62 -27.16 0.90
N TRP A 346 3.01 -26.37 0.01
CA TRP A 346 3.24 -26.40 -1.42
C TRP A 346 2.83 -25.07 -2.05
N GLY A 347 3.64 -24.49 -2.92
CA GLY A 347 3.25 -23.27 -3.61
C GLY A 347 4.20 -22.83 -4.71
N TYR A 348 3.74 -21.89 -5.52
CA TYR A 348 4.55 -21.13 -6.46
C TYR A 348 5.30 -20.05 -5.69
N THR A 349 6.59 -19.88 -5.98
CA THR A 349 7.39 -18.77 -5.46
C THR A 349 8.39 -18.30 -6.52
N GLY A 350 8.90 -17.08 -6.40
CA GLY A 350 9.77 -16.47 -7.41
C GLY A 350 9.01 -16.07 -8.67
N TYR A 351 9.52 -16.44 -9.84
CA TYR A 351 9.04 -15.95 -11.14
C TYR A 351 8.61 -17.09 -12.06
N SER A 352 7.46 -16.96 -12.73
CA SER A 352 6.96 -18.00 -13.65
C SER A 352 7.86 -18.20 -14.87
N HIS A 353 8.58 -17.15 -15.33
CA HIS A 353 9.71 -17.25 -16.26
C HIS A 353 10.46 -15.90 -16.39
N PRO A 354 11.80 -15.86 -16.52
CA PRO A 354 12.59 -14.62 -16.65
C PRO A 354 12.36 -13.80 -17.94
N GLN A 355 11.49 -14.25 -18.85
CA GLN A 355 11.19 -13.60 -20.15
C GLN A 355 9.67 -13.56 -20.43
N SER A 356 8.88 -13.16 -19.43
CA SER A 356 7.49 -12.67 -19.56
C SER A 356 6.45 -13.62 -20.19
N GLY A 357 6.59 -14.94 -20.02
CA GLY A 357 5.58 -15.89 -20.47
C GLY A 357 4.59 -16.25 -19.36
N TRP A 358 3.30 -16.10 -19.64
CA TRP A 358 2.28 -16.93 -19.02
C TRP A 358 2.65 -18.41 -19.20
N VAL A 359 2.40 -19.22 -18.17
CA VAL A 359 2.65 -20.66 -18.15
C VAL A 359 1.36 -21.38 -17.80
N SER A 360 1.13 -22.54 -18.41
CA SER A 360 -0.01 -23.38 -18.05
C SER A 360 0.39 -24.31 -16.92
N ASP A 361 -0.49 -24.45 -15.93
CA ASP A 361 -0.38 -25.48 -14.90
C ASP A 361 -1.67 -26.30 -14.81
N THR A 362 -1.59 -27.39 -14.07
CA THR A 362 -2.61 -28.42 -14.00
C THR A 362 -2.63 -29.06 -12.62
N VAL A 363 -3.83 -29.27 -12.08
CA VAL A 363 -4.05 -29.85 -10.76
C VAL A 363 -5.05 -31.02 -10.84
N ASP A 364 -4.71 -32.14 -10.19
CA ASP A 364 -5.57 -33.32 -10.11
C ASP A 364 -6.62 -33.17 -9.00
N LEU A 365 -7.89 -33.27 -9.39
CA LEU A 365 -9.06 -33.22 -8.51
C LEU A 365 -9.83 -34.56 -8.51
N SER A 366 -9.27 -35.63 -9.07
CA SER A 366 -9.97 -36.92 -9.24
C SER A 366 -10.49 -37.52 -7.93
N ALA A 367 -9.80 -37.26 -6.81
CA ALA A 367 -10.21 -37.69 -5.48
C ALA A 367 -11.53 -37.05 -5.00
N TYR A 368 -11.98 -35.97 -5.64
CA TYR A 368 -13.16 -35.19 -5.27
C TYR A 368 -14.39 -35.47 -6.14
N GLY A 369 -14.29 -36.41 -7.10
CA GLY A 369 -15.45 -36.90 -7.84
C GLY A 369 -16.56 -37.37 -6.90
N GLY A 370 -17.81 -37.03 -7.23
CA GLY A 370 -18.97 -37.34 -6.40
C GLY A 370 -19.27 -36.31 -5.31
N LYS A 371 -18.51 -35.21 -5.23
CA LYS A 371 -18.70 -34.14 -4.23
C LYS A 371 -18.98 -32.79 -4.88
N ARG A 372 -19.52 -31.86 -4.10
CA ARG A 372 -19.38 -30.43 -4.37
C ARG A 372 -18.07 -29.97 -3.73
N ILE A 373 -17.30 -29.15 -4.43
CA ILE A 373 -16.02 -28.64 -3.93
C ILE A 373 -15.88 -27.14 -4.13
N GLY A 374 -15.12 -26.51 -3.26
CA GLY A 374 -14.61 -25.16 -3.46
C GLY A 374 -13.18 -25.26 -3.95
N VAL A 375 -12.84 -24.55 -5.03
CA VAL A 375 -11.46 -24.35 -5.49
C VAL A 375 -11.07 -22.91 -5.18
N ARG A 376 -9.88 -22.71 -4.62
CA ARG A 376 -9.37 -21.40 -4.25
C ARG A 376 -7.94 -21.23 -4.73
N PHE A 377 -7.70 -20.11 -5.40
CA PHE A 377 -6.35 -19.58 -5.59
C PHE A 377 -6.07 -18.64 -4.42
N ALA A 378 -4.97 -18.86 -3.70
CA ALA A 378 -4.58 -18.00 -2.58
C ALA A 378 -3.15 -17.50 -2.77
N TYR A 379 -2.92 -16.21 -2.59
CA TYR A 379 -1.59 -15.61 -2.57
C TYR A 379 -1.27 -15.14 -1.16
N TRP A 380 -0.16 -15.65 -0.64
CA TRP A 380 0.38 -15.44 0.70
C TRP A 380 1.63 -14.58 0.58
N THR A 381 1.65 -13.49 1.31
CA THR A 381 2.82 -12.60 1.36
C THR A 381 3.33 -12.42 2.76
N ASP A 382 4.64 -12.16 2.87
CA ASP A 382 5.26 -11.78 4.12
C ASP A 382 5.18 -10.26 4.35
N SER A 383 5.77 -9.78 5.44
CA SER A 383 5.68 -8.37 5.86
C SER A 383 6.71 -7.43 5.23
N ALA A 384 7.56 -7.88 4.29
CA ALA A 384 8.75 -7.12 3.89
C ALA A 384 8.69 -6.56 2.47
N HIS A 385 8.57 -7.41 1.44
CA HIS A 385 8.73 -6.99 0.05
C HIS A 385 7.79 -7.72 -0.91
N THR A 386 6.76 -7.02 -1.38
CA THR A 386 5.87 -7.60 -2.40
C THR A 386 6.29 -7.23 -3.82
N GLU A 387 6.49 -8.26 -4.64
CA GLU A 387 6.70 -8.15 -6.09
C GLU A 387 5.40 -7.77 -6.84
N ALA A 388 5.32 -7.96 -8.16
CA ALA A 388 4.13 -7.56 -8.94
C ALA A 388 2.88 -8.45 -8.72
N GLY A 389 3.03 -9.58 -8.02
CA GLY A 389 1.94 -10.47 -7.62
C GLY A 389 1.65 -11.57 -8.64
N TRP A 390 0.40 -11.99 -8.71
CA TRP A 390 -0.05 -13.20 -9.39
C TRP A 390 -1.21 -12.90 -10.35
N LEU A 391 -1.13 -13.42 -11.58
CA LEU A 391 -2.15 -13.36 -12.60
C LEU A 391 -2.67 -14.76 -12.94
N LEU A 392 -3.98 -14.86 -13.18
CA LEU A 392 -4.71 -16.08 -13.54
C LEU A 392 -5.66 -15.82 -14.71
N ASP A 393 -5.69 -16.76 -15.66
CA ASP A 393 -6.51 -16.68 -16.87
C ASP A 393 -6.82 -18.09 -17.40
N ASP A 394 -7.77 -18.20 -18.32
CA ASP A 394 -8.15 -19.43 -19.05
C ASP A 394 -8.35 -20.65 -18.11
N ILE A 395 -9.18 -20.47 -17.07
CA ILE A 395 -9.45 -21.48 -16.04
C ILE A 395 -10.50 -22.47 -16.55
N ALA A 396 -10.14 -23.74 -16.66
CA ALA A 396 -11.00 -24.79 -17.18
C ALA A 396 -11.05 -26.03 -16.27
N LEU A 397 -12.22 -26.67 -16.26
CA LEU A 397 -12.47 -27.95 -15.61
C LEU A 397 -13.23 -28.85 -16.60
N PRO A 398 -12.52 -29.50 -17.55
CA PRO A 398 -13.13 -30.17 -18.69
C PRO A 398 -14.11 -31.30 -18.32
N ALA A 399 -13.93 -31.93 -17.15
CA ALA A 399 -14.79 -33.02 -16.67
C ALA A 399 -16.27 -32.63 -16.58
N ILE A 400 -16.58 -31.35 -16.36
CA ILE A 400 -17.94 -30.79 -16.32
C ILE A 400 -18.20 -29.79 -17.46
N GLY A 401 -17.29 -29.71 -18.45
CA GLY A 401 -17.40 -28.77 -19.57
C GLY A 401 -17.24 -27.30 -19.17
N TYR A 402 -16.62 -27.01 -18.03
CA TYR A 402 -16.39 -25.65 -17.56
C TYR A 402 -15.15 -25.05 -18.21
N ASN A 403 -15.27 -23.81 -18.70
CA ASN A 403 -14.19 -22.99 -19.24
C ASN A 403 -14.50 -21.52 -18.98
N ASN A 404 -13.53 -20.77 -18.48
CA ASN A 404 -13.65 -19.34 -18.19
C ASN A 404 -12.35 -18.62 -18.59
N ASP A 405 -12.44 -17.79 -19.62
CA ASP A 405 -11.40 -16.89 -20.12
C ASP A 405 -11.49 -15.49 -19.49
N VAL A 406 -12.23 -15.36 -18.37
CA VAL A 406 -12.42 -14.12 -17.61
C VAL A 406 -13.15 -12.99 -18.38
N GLU A 407 -13.52 -13.17 -19.65
CA GLU A 407 -14.18 -12.13 -20.47
C GLU A 407 -15.63 -11.85 -20.06
N GLY A 408 -16.33 -12.86 -19.55
CA GLY A 408 -17.75 -12.80 -19.20
C GLY A 408 -18.10 -12.16 -17.84
N GLY A 409 -17.16 -11.47 -17.18
CA GLY A 409 -17.31 -10.97 -15.82
C GLY A 409 -16.77 -11.93 -14.77
N THR A 410 -17.29 -11.90 -13.54
CA THR A 410 -16.74 -12.73 -12.46
C THR A 410 -17.11 -14.20 -12.57
N ASP A 411 -18.19 -14.52 -13.30
CA ASP A 411 -18.73 -15.88 -13.44
C ASP A 411 -18.80 -16.60 -12.08
N GLY A 412 -19.24 -15.96 -11.00
CA GLY A 412 -19.34 -16.60 -9.68
C GLY A 412 -18.01 -16.99 -9.03
N TRP A 413 -16.88 -16.45 -9.49
CA TRP A 413 -15.69 -16.31 -8.67
C TRP A 413 -15.91 -15.24 -7.61
N GLU A 414 -15.58 -15.59 -6.38
CA GLU A 414 -15.61 -14.75 -5.20
C GLU A 414 -14.19 -14.26 -4.93
N ALA A 415 -13.92 -13.01 -5.31
CA ALA A 415 -12.63 -12.38 -5.10
C ALA A 415 -12.59 -11.69 -3.72
N ALA A 416 -11.55 -11.98 -2.96
CA ALA A 416 -11.16 -11.28 -1.74
C ALA A 416 -9.72 -10.80 -1.93
N GLY A 417 -9.57 -9.59 -2.47
CA GLY A 417 -8.27 -8.98 -2.80
C GLY A 417 -7.89 -9.07 -4.29
N PHE A 418 -8.30 -10.13 -4.98
CA PHE A 418 -8.14 -10.22 -6.44
C PHE A 418 -9.02 -9.20 -7.17
N VAL A 419 -8.51 -8.65 -8.26
CA VAL A 419 -9.24 -7.77 -9.17
C VAL A 419 -9.23 -8.33 -10.60
N ARG A 420 -10.38 -8.24 -11.26
CA ARG A 420 -10.48 -8.53 -12.69
C ARG A 420 -9.99 -7.30 -13.45
N SER A 421 -8.88 -7.39 -14.14
CA SER A 421 -8.24 -6.26 -14.83
C SER A 421 -7.99 -6.57 -16.30
N ASP A 422 -8.09 -5.54 -17.14
CA ASP A 422 -7.71 -5.58 -18.55
C ASP A 422 -6.25 -5.17 -18.81
N GLY A 423 -5.42 -5.24 -17.77
CA GLY A 423 -4.07 -4.67 -17.79
C GLY A 423 -4.07 -3.17 -17.49
N SER A 424 -5.19 -2.60 -17.06
CA SER A 424 -5.27 -1.23 -16.57
C SER A 424 -6.21 -1.11 -15.36
N ILE A 425 -6.03 -0.04 -14.58
CA ILE A 425 -6.92 0.34 -13.47
C ILE A 425 -7.38 1.79 -13.64
N PRO A 426 -8.61 2.14 -13.23
CA PRO A 426 -9.09 3.51 -13.34
C PRO A 426 -8.19 4.50 -12.58
N GLN A 427 -7.82 5.58 -13.27
CA GLN A 427 -7.00 6.66 -12.75
C GLN A 427 -7.88 7.90 -12.57
N HIS A 428 -7.70 8.61 -11.47
CA HIS A 428 -8.33 9.90 -11.17
C HIS A 428 -7.29 10.96 -10.86
N TYR A 429 -7.71 12.22 -10.91
CA TYR A 429 -6.88 13.34 -10.51
C TYR A 429 -7.62 14.21 -9.52
N LEU A 430 -6.83 14.85 -8.66
CA LEU A 430 -7.24 15.98 -7.86
C LEU A 430 -6.45 17.19 -8.35
N VAL A 431 -7.14 18.28 -8.66
CA VAL A 431 -6.49 19.56 -8.96
C VAL A 431 -7.01 20.60 -7.97
N LEU A 432 -6.09 21.19 -7.22
CA LEU A 432 -6.37 22.28 -6.29
C LEU A 432 -5.74 23.56 -6.85
N ARG A 433 -6.51 24.64 -6.89
CA ARG A 433 -5.96 26.00 -7.01
C ARG A 433 -5.66 26.50 -5.61
N VAL A 434 -4.42 26.91 -5.38
CA VAL A 434 -3.97 27.48 -4.11
C VAL A 434 -3.42 28.88 -4.34
N LEU A 435 -3.93 29.81 -3.54
CA LEU A 435 -3.57 31.22 -3.59
C LEU A 435 -3.19 31.71 -2.19
N PRO A 436 -2.01 32.32 -2.00
CA PRO A 436 -1.71 33.04 -0.77
C PRO A 436 -2.68 34.21 -0.61
N THR A 437 -3.26 34.41 0.57
CA THR A 437 -4.04 35.61 0.87
C THR A 437 -3.14 36.69 1.47
N VAL A 438 -3.53 37.96 1.29
CA VAL A 438 -2.81 39.11 1.84
C VAL A 438 -3.22 39.42 3.29
N GLU A 439 -4.17 38.66 3.85
CA GLU A 439 -4.66 38.84 5.22
C GLU A 439 -3.89 37.89 6.15
N GLY A 440 -2.93 38.44 6.90
CA GLY A 440 -2.15 37.71 7.89
C GLY A 440 -0.88 38.45 8.32
N GLU A 441 -0.39 38.18 9.53
CA GLU A 441 0.99 38.53 9.92
C GLU A 441 1.97 37.72 9.05
N PRO A 442 3.19 38.22 8.77
CA PRO A 442 4.20 37.45 8.04
C PRO A 442 4.45 36.09 8.71
N GLY A 443 4.10 35.00 8.03
CA GLY A 443 4.14 33.63 8.57
C GLY A 443 2.78 33.00 8.92
N ASP A 444 1.68 33.75 8.77
CA ASP A 444 0.29 33.29 8.93
C ASP A 444 -0.56 33.73 7.72
N GLU A 445 -0.04 33.51 6.50
CA GLU A 445 -0.80 33.78 5.28
C GLU A 445 -1.94 32.76 5.18
N SER A 446 -3.19 33.22 5.31
CA SER A 446 -4.33 32.33 5.05
C SER A 446 -4.30 31.92 3.56
N LEU A 447 -4.75 30.70 3.23
CA LEU A 447 -4.76 30.22 1.84
C LEU A 447 -6.20 30.18 1.32
N ASP A 448 -6.40 30.74 0.14
CA ASP A 448 -7.61 30.54 -0.64
C ASP A 448 -7.40 29.30 -1.53
N VAL A 449 -8.18 28.26 -1.25
CA VAL A 449 -8.07 26.94 -1.87
C VAL A 449 -9.38 26.60 -2.56
N GLU A 450 -9.31 26.27 -3.84
CA GLU A 450 -10.46 25.79 -4.60
C GLU A 450 -10.14 24.44 -5.24
N ARG A 451 -10.99 23.43 -5.03
CA ARG A 451 -10.93 22.15 -5.73
C ARG A 451 -11.57 22.29 -7.10
N MET A 452 -10.78 22.10 -8.15
CA MET A 452 -11.28 22.18 -9.52
C MET A 452 -12.12 20.95 -9.84
N ALA A 453 -13.30 21.15 -10.44
CA ALA A 453 -14.16 20.06 -10.84
C ALA A 453 -13.57 19.32 -12.06
N ILE A 454 -13.29 18.02 -11.91
CA ILE A 454 -12.77 17.15 -12.97
C ILE A 454 -13.84 16.15 -13.38
N GLY A 455 -14.18 16.11 -14.67
CA GLY A 455 -15.19 15.19 -15.20
C GLY A 455 -14.67 13.75 -15.32
N GLU A 456 -15.58 12.81 -15.60
CA GLU A 456 -15.28 11.36 -15.72
C GLU A 456 -14.20 11.02 -16.76
N GLY A 457 -13.92 11.91 -17.72
CA GLY A 457 -12.84 11.77 -18.70
C GLY A 457 -11.47 12.28 -18.23
N ASN A 458 -11.30 12.62 -16.93
CA ASN A 458 -10.16 13.36 -16.40
C ASN A 458 -9.85 14.64 -17.18
N GLN A 459 -10.91 15.35 -17.58
CA GLN A 459 -10.84 16.60 -18.30
C GLN A 459 -11.56 17.69 -17.53
N ALA A 460 -11.00 18.89 -17.59
CA ALA A 460 -11.59 20.07 -16.98
C ALA A 460 -11.05 21.35 -17.63
N GLU A 461 -11.87 22.39 -17.62
CA GLU A 461 -11.50 23.71 -18.11
C GLU A 461 -11.94 24.77 -17.09
N TRP A 462 -11.09 25.75 -16.84
CA TRP A 462 -11.40 26.86 -15.95
C TRP A 462 -10.59 28.10 -16.30
N ASP A 463 -11.08 29.27 -15.88
CA ASP A 463 -10.38 30.53 -16.06
C ASP A 463 -9.70 30.98 -14.75
N ILE A 464 -8.50 31.54 -14.87
CA ILE A 464 -7.72 32.15 -13.79
C ILE A 464 -7.57 33.63 -14.13
N PRO A 465 -8.43 34.53 -13.59
CA PRO A 465 -8.38 35.95 -13.91
C PRO A 465 -7.17 36.64 -13.27
N VAL A 466 -6.60 37.60 -13.98
CA VAL A 466 -5.47 38.45 -13.58
C VAL A 466 -5.78 39.32 -12.37
N SER A 467 -7.06 39.60 -12.08
CA SER A 467 -7.44 40.34 -10.87
C SER A 467 -7.10 39.56 -9.60
N ILE A 468 -7.38 38.25 -9.59
CA ILE A 468 -6.96 37.33 -8.52
C ILE A 468 -5.42 37.29 -8.42
N GLN A 469 -4.73 37.52 -9.54
CA GLN A 469 -3.28 37.59 -9.65
C GLN A 469 -2.69 38.99 -9.34
N ASN A 470 -3.51 40.04 -9.18
CA ASN A 470 -3.06 41.43 -9.00
C ASN A 470 -3.43 42.02 -7.63
N GLU A 471 -4.23 41.32 -6.82
CA GLU A 471 -4.53 41.66 -5.41
C GLU A 471 -3.31 41.43 -4.48
N GLY A 472 -2.08 41.75 -4.91
CA GLY A 472 -0.85 41.49 -4.16
C GLY A 472 -0.32 40.05 -4.26
N ARG A 473 -0.99 39.18 -5.03
CA ARG A 473 -0.66 37.75 -5.18
C ARG A 473 0.14 37.50 -6.46
N GLN A 474 1.47 37.37 -6.37
CA GLN A 474 2.33 37.34 -7.57
C GLN A 474 2.29 36.04 -8.40
N GLU A 475 1.67 34.97 -7.90
CA GLU A 475 1.68 33.64 -8.52
C GLU A 475 0.39 32.87 -8.17
N VAL A 476 -0.08 32.02 -9.09
CA VAL A 476 -1.15 31.04 -8.82
C VAL A 476 -0.54 29.66 -8.82
N VAL A 477 -0.73 28.88 -7.76
CA VAL A 477 -0.20 27.52 -7.68
C VAL A 477 -1.32 26.52 -7.92
N LEU A 478 -1.10 25.60 -8.86
CA LEU A 478 -1.93 24.42 -9.04
C LEU A 478 -1.23 23.23 -8.38
N LEU A 479 -1.91 22.55 -7.46
CA LEU A 479 -1.48 21.26 -6.93
C LEU A 479 -2.22 20.18 -7.72
N ILE A 480 -1.48 19.31 -8.40
CA ILE A 480 -2.02 18.28 -9.29
C ILE A 480 -1.59 16.93 -8.72
N ALA A 481 -2.54 16.20 -8.14
CA ALA A 481 -2.29 14.91 -7.56
C ALA A 481 -2.94 13.78 -8.37
N ALA A 482 -2.25 12.66 -8.51
CA ALA A 482 -2.80 11.45 -9.10
C ALA A 482 -3.36 10.54 -8.01
N ILE A 483 -4.64 10.20 -8.15
CA ILE A 483 -5.39 9.36 -7.23
C ILE A 483 -5.83 8.11 -7.98
N VAL A 484 -5.57 6.93 -7.44
CA VAL A 484 -6.09 5.68 -8.03
C VAL A 484 -7.48 5.42 -7.47
N ALA A 485 -8.44 5.10 -8.35
CA ALA A 485 -9.84 4.94 -7.98
C ALA A 485 -10.12 3.72 -7.09
N THR A 486 -9.23 2.74 -7.14
CA THR A 486 -9.47 1.41 -6.59
C THR A 486 -8.72 1.20 -5.29
N THR A 487 -9.31 0.39 -4.43
CA THR A 487 -8.75 -0.18 -3.19
C THR A 487 -7.63 -1.20 -3.43
N ALA A 488 -7.12 -1.28 -4.66
CA ALA A 488 -6.20 -2.30 -5.14
C ALA A 488 -4.90 -1.66 -5.63
N PRO A 489 -3.78 -2.40 -5.59
CA PRO A 489 -2.46 -1.84 -5.34
C PRO A 489 -1.90 -1.09 -6.54
N LEU A 490 -0.99 -0.18 -6.22
CA LEU A 490 -0.37 0.75 -7.15
C LEU A 490 0.22 0.03 -8.35
N THR A 491 0.02 0.61 -9.52
CA THR A 491 0.72 0.17 -10.73
C THR A 491 2.21 0.50 -10.66
N GLY A 492 2.61 1.41 -9.76
CA GLY A 492 3.93 2.02 -9.73
C GLY A 492 4.21 2.92 -10.93
N GLN A 493 3.25 3.08 -11.85
CA GLN A 493 3.40 3.89 -13.05
C GLN A 493 2.97 5.33 -12.77
N PRO A 494 3.80 6.34 -13.10
CA PRO A 494 3.39 7.73 -13.04
C PRO A 494 2.20 7.99 -13.97
N ALA A 495 1.24 8.78 -13.49
CA ALA A 495 0.02 9.12 -14.20
C ALA A 495 0.25 10.38 -15.06
N PRO A 496 0.26 10.27 -16.41
CA PRO A 496 0.55 11.41 -17.27
C PRO A 496 -0.62 12.39 -17.37
N TYR A 497 -0.32 13.68 -17.31
CA TYR A 497 -1.28 14.77 -17.50
C TYR A 497 -0.73 15.85 -18.42
N ARG A 498 -1.65 16.68 -18.90
CA ARG A 498 -1.37 17.82 -19.78
C ARG A 498 -2.20 19.02 -19.36
N LEU A 499 -1.54 20.16 -19.23
CA LEU A 499 -2.14 21.48 -19.07
C LEU A 499 -1.95 22.27 -20.36
N GLU A 500 -3.04 22.81 -20.90
CA GLU A 500 -3.02 23.84 -21.93
C GLU A 500 -3.39 25.18 -21.32
N LEU A 501 -2.58 26.19 -21.59
CA LEU A 501 -2.72 27.51 -21.02
C LEU A 501 -2.83 28.50 -22.17
N ASP A 502 -3.97 29.16 -22.27
CA ASP A 502 -4.28 30.19 -23.25
C ASP A 502 -4.54 31.52 -22.55
N VAL A 503 -4.41 32.63 -23.28
CA VAL A 503 -4.93 33.92 -22.79
C VAL A 503 -6.46 33.87 -22.87
N ALA A 504 -7.14 34.08 -21.76
CA ALA A 504 -8.61 34.15 -21.75
C ALA A 504 -9.09 35.29 -22.67
N ARG A 505 -10.19 35.08 -23.38
CA ARG A 505 -10.69 36.00 -24.42
C ARG A 505 -11.55 37.12 -23.89
#